data_AF-A0A7W1ALK7-F1
#
_entry.id   AF-A0A7W1ALK7-F1
#
_cell.length_a   1.000
_cell.length_b   1.000
_cell.length_c   1.000
_cell.angle_alpha   90.00
_cell.angle_beta   90.00
_cell.angle_gamma   90.00
#
_symmetry.space_group_name_H-M   'P 1'
#
loop_
_entity.id
_entity.type
_entity.pdbx_description
1 polymer ?
#
loop_
_entity_poly.entity_id
_entity_poly.type
_entity_poly.pdbx_seq_one_letter_code
_entity_poly.pdbx_strand_id
1 'polypeptide(L)'
;MITAVTVLEDRANITRKHAQPVAAGQHRIVIERVSPVLVDKTLTAAATGARVLDVRCERYLAPWRDPKSGSTDKPAALRDERVRLERDRDAALARVEAARAEIDGLAAIVAAALHDMAVGASRGTAVNAAGAQLAELDEIEAQARARRIDAELDAEDLDRALARLDARISAADAESVDEAARLIVDVIADQATDIVLTIGYVVPGAAWRPYHRAVLS
;
A
#
# COMPACT_ATOMS: atom_id res chain seq x y z
N MET A 1 14.68 -25.16 -6.54
CA MET A 1 15.21 -24.67 -7.83
C MET A 1 14.61 -25.46 -9.00
N ILE A 2 14.49 -24.85 -10.19
CA ILE A 2 14.15 -25.58 -11.41
C ILE A 2 15.41 -26.34 -11.85
N THR A 3 15.27 -27.64 -12.13
CA THR A 3 16.40 -28.50 -12.52
C THR A 3 16.32 -29.00 -13.95
N ALA A 4 15.11 -29.07 -14.52
CA ALA A 4 14.92 -29.40 -15.93
C ALA A 4 13.65 -28.75 -16.47
N VAL A 5 13.69 -28.35 -17.74
CA VAL A 5 12.55 -27.86 -18.50
C VAL A 5 12.60 -28.53 -19.87
N THR A 6 11.58 -29.34 -20.18
CA THR A 6 11.42 -29.96 -21.50
C THR A 6 10.27 -29.28 -22.20
N VAL A 7 10.58 -28.49 -23.24
CA VAL A 7 9.58 -27.76 -24.02
C VAL A 7 9.14 -28.62 -25.21
N LEU A 8 7.84 -28.77 -25.37
CA LEU A 8 7.17 -29.43 -26.49
C LEU A 8 6.45 -28.37 -27.34
N GLU A 9 5.68 -28.80 -28.33
CA GLU A 9 4.98 -27.90 -29.24
C GLU A 9 3.96 -27.00 -28.51
N ASP A 10 3.21 -27.54 -27.55
CA ASP A 10 2.08 -26.87 -26.89
C ASP A 10 2.22 -26.76 -25.36
N ARG A 11 3.30 -27.28 -24.78
CA ARG A 11 3.48 -27.36 -23.33
C ARG A 11 4.95 -27.49 -22.93
N ALA A 12 5.26 -27.21 -21.68
CA ALA A 12 6.55 -27.53 -21.07
C ALA A 12 6.36 -28.43 -19.85
N ASN A 13 7.20 -29.46 -19.76
CA ASN A 13 7.35 -30.28 -18.55
C ASN A 13 8.43 -29.67 -17.67
N ILE A 14 8.08 -29.31 -16.45
CA ILE A 14 8.98 -28.68 -15.48
C ILE A 14 9.33 -29.69 -14.40
N THR A 15 10.62 -29.82 -14.09
CA THR A 15 11.11 -30.53 -12.90
C THR A 15 11.78 -29.54 -11.96
N ARG A 16 11.37 -29.52 -10.69
CA ARG A 16 12.01 -28.77 -9.62
C ARG A 16 12.58 -29.71 -8.58
N LYS A 17 13.71 -29.34 -7.99
CA LYS A 17 14.25 -29.97 -6.79
C LYS A 17 14.37 -28.96 -5.65
N HIS A 18 14.08 -29.41 -4.44
CA HIS A 18 14.25 -28.64 -3.22
C HIS A 18 14.82 -29.55 -2.14
N ALA A 19 15.87 -29.10 -1.46
CA ALA A 19 16.51 -29.85 -0.39
C ALA A 19 16.50 -29.01 0.89
N GLN A 20 16.13 -29.63 2.00
CA GLN A 20 16.16 -29.01 3.33
C GLN A 20 16.21 -30.07 4.43
N PRO A 21 16.81 -29.77 5.60
CA PRO A 21 16.68 -30.60 6.78
C PRO A 21 15.25 -30.56 7.33
N VAL A 22 14.75 -31.70 7.82
CA VAL A 22 13.48 -31.79 8.55
C VAL A 22 13.64 -32.65 9.80
N ALA A 23 12.89 -32.32 10.86
CA ALA A 23 12.79 -33.16 12.05
C ALA A 23 11.92 -34.40 11.79
N ALA A 24 11.90 -35.36 12.71
CA ALA A 24 10.90 -36.43 12.67
C ALA A 24 9.47 -35.84 12.78
N GLY A 25 8.51 -36.42 12.06
CA GLY A 25 7.11 -35.98 12.01
C GLY A 25 6.67 -35.41 10.67
N GLN A 26 5.51 -34.75 10.67
CA GLN A 26 4.89 -34.17 9.47
C GLN A 26 5.34 -32.72 9.27
N HIS A 27 5.67 -32.38 8.02
CA HIS A 27 6.11 -31.04 7.62
C HIS A 27 5.36 -30.55 6.40
N ARG A 28 5.10 -29.25 6.38
CA ARG A 28 4.54 -28.55 5.22
C ARG A 28 5.62 -27.74 4.53
N ILE A 29 5.86 -28.04 3.26
CA ILE A 29 6.85 -27.38 2.43
C ILE A 29 6.12 -26.51 1.42
N VAL A 30 6.42 -25.22 1.42
CA VAL A 30 5.82 -24.25 0.48
C VAL A 30 6.86 -23.84 -0.54
N ILE A 31 6.52 -24.02 -1.80
CA ILE A 31 7.38 -23.66 -2.92
C ILE A 31 6.69 -22.55 -3.69
N GLU A 32 7.19 -21.33 -3.49
CA GLU A 32 6.66 -20.12 -4.09
C GLU A 32 7.01 -19.98 -5.59
N ARG A 33 6.26 -19.10 -6.24
CA ARG A 33 6.49 -18.61 -7.61
C ARG A 33 6.57 -19.74 -8.65
N VAL A 34 5.56 -20.60 -8.68
CA VAL A 34 5.31 -21.49 -9.83
C VAL A 34 4.32 -20.84 -10.80
N SER A 35 4.23 -21.39 -12.00
CA SER A 35 3.32 -20.88 -13.02
C SER A 35 1.85 -21.04 -12.56
N PRO A 36 1.03 -19.98 -12.58
CA PRO A 36 -0.38 -20.04 -12.18
C PRO A 36 -1.22 -20.96 -13.08
N VAL A 37 -0.81 -21.08 -14.36
CA VAL A 37 -1.47 -21.88 -15.38
C VAL A 37 -0.99 -23.33 -15.43
N LEU A 38 -0.18 -23.77 -14.45
CA LEU A 38 0.21 -25.18 -14.38
C LEU A 38 -1.04 -26.07 -14.29
N VAL A 39 -0.94 -27.28 -14.84
CA VAL A 39 -2.05 -28.23 -14.87
C VAL A 39 -1.99 -29.13 -13.63
N ASP A 40 -2.89 -28.91 -12.67
CA ASP A 40 -2.88 -29.60 -11.36
C ASP A 40 -2.83 -31.13 -11.47
N LYS A 41 -3.57 -31.72 -12.41
CA LYS A 41 -3.59 -33.19 -12.62
C LYS A 41 -2.25 -33.79 -13.06
N THR A 42 -1.30 -32.95 -13.46
CA THR A 42 0.06 -33.38 -13.86
C THR A 42 1.07 -33.24 -12.74
N LEU A 43 0.65 -32.70 -11.61
CA LEU A 43 1.49 -32.46 -10.46
C LEU A 43 1.90 -33.80 -9.85
N THR A 44 3.21 -33.97 -9.69
CA THR A 44 3.82 -35.16 -9.09
C THR A 44 4.86 -34.70 -8.10
N ALA A 45 4.98 -35.40 -6.98
CA ALA A 45 6.00 -35.15 -5.98
C ALA A 45 6.56 -36.46 -5.44
N ALA A 46 7.88 -36.51 -5.32
CA ALA A 46 8.62 -37.59 -4.70
C ALA A 46 9.64 -37.00 -3.72
N ALA A 47 9.91 -37.71 -2.63
CA ALA A 47 10.89 -37.31 -1.63
C ALA A 47 11.88 -38.45 -1.38
N THR A 48 13.15 -38.10 -1.22
CA THR A 48 14.16 -38.96 -0.58
C THR A 48 14.29 -38.54 0.88
N GLY A 49 14.40 -39.49 1.81
CA GLY A 49 14.48 -39.23 3.26
C GLY A 49 13.12 -39.02 3.96
N ALA A 50 12.04 -38.81 3.22
CA ALA A 50 10.68 -38.69 3.74
C ALA A 50 9.67 -39.30 2.77
N ARG A 51 8.43 -39.49 3.22
CA ARG A 51 7.29 -39.88 2.37
C ARG A 51 6.42 -38.67 2.08
N VAL A 52 6.02 -38.50 0.82
CA VAL A 52 5.04 -37.47 0.42
C VAL A 52 3.64 -37.96 0.78
N LEU A 53 2.88 -37.11 1.47
CA LEU A 53 1.48 -37.35 1.83
C LEU A 53 0.52 -36.70 0.84
N ASP A 54 0.78 -35.46 0.48
CA ASP A 54 -0.04 -34.66 -0.44
C ASP A 54 0.83 -33.67 -1.21
N VAL A 55 0.37 -33.32 -2.42
CA VAL A 55 0.91 -32.23 -3.21
C VAL A 55 -0.22 -31.50 -3.90
N ARG A 56 -0.27 -30.18 -3.74
CA ARG A 56 -1.30 -29.33 -4.36
C ARG A 56 -0.74 -27.99 -4.81
N CYS A 57 -1.47 -27.37 -5.73
CA CYS A 57 -1.21 -26.02 -6.21
C CYS A 57 -2.23 -25.06 -5.59
N GLU A 58 -1.75 -23.94 -5.04
CA GLU A 58 -2.60 -22.85 -4.58
C GLU A 58 -2.29 -21.60 -5.39
N ARG A 59 -3.33 -21.03 -6.02
CA ARG A 59 -3.25 -19.80 -6.81
C ARG A 59 -3.58 -18.61 -5.92
N TYR A 60 -2.86 -17.52 -6.11
CA TYR A 60 -3.05 -16.29 -5.38
C TYR A 60 -2.74 -15.09 -6.26
N LEU A 61 -3.29 -13.94 -5.89
CA LEU A 61 -2.99 -12.67 -6.52
C LEU A 61 -1.70 -12.13 -5.89
N ALA A 62 -0.62 -12.12 -6.65
CA ALA A 62 0.62 -11.50 -6.23
C ALA A 62 0.58 -10.01 -6.62
N PRO A 63 0.98 -9.10 -5.71
CA PRO A 63 1.31 -7.75 -6.12
C PRO A 63 2.48 -7.84 -7.10
N TRP A 64 2.29 -7.35 -8.32
CA TRP A 64 3.36 -7.33 -9.30
C TRP A 64 4.52 -6.47 -8.86
N ARG A 65 5.69 -6.89 -9.32
CA ARG A 65 6.89 -6.07 -9.29
C ARG A 65 7.41 -6.03 -10.70
N ASP A 66 7.23 -4.90 -11.39
CA ASP A 66 7.94 -4.69 -12.65
C ASP A 66 9.44 -4.68 -12.33
N PRO A 67 10.23 -5.63 -12.88
CA PRO A 67 11.67 -5.65 -12.69
C PRO A 67 12.39 -4.43 -13.28
N LYS A 68 11.73 -3.70 -14.20
CA LYS A 68 12.23 -2.49 -14.88
C LYS A 68 11.63 -1.19 -14.34
N SER A 69 10.55 -1.26 -13.56
CA SER A 69 9.99 -0.08 -12.91
C SER A 69 10.96 0.34 -11.84
N GLY A 70 11.66 1.43 -12.10
CA GLY A 70 12.38 2.20 -11.09
C GLY A 70 11.45 2.83 -10.04
N SER A 71 10.19 2.39 -9.89
CA SER A 71 9.38 2.71 -8.72
C SER A 71 10.07 2.12 -7.50
N THR A 72 10.90 2.96 -6.89
CA THR A 72 11.75 2.64 -5.75
C THR A 72 10.93 2.66 -4.45
N ASP A 73 9.68 3.14 -4.53
CA ASP A 73 8.80 3.29 -3.40
C ASP A 73 8.25 1.93 -2.99
N LYS A 74 8.88 1.37 -1.95
CA LYS A 74 8.41 0.17 -1.29
C LYS A 74 6.96 0.41 -0.83
N PRO A 75 6.05 -0.59 -0.91
CA PRO A 75 4.68 -0.44 -0.40
C PRO A 75 4.59 0.00 1.07
N ALA A 76 5.63 -0.28 1.87
CA ALA A 76 5.74 0.26 3.23
C ALA A 76 5.96 1.78 3.24
N ALA A 77 6.82 2.31 2.36
CA ALA A 77 7.10 3.74 2.27
C ALA A 77 5.87 4.56 1.83
N LEU A 78 5.06 4.04 0.90
CA LEU A 78 3.81 4.68 0.50
C LEU A 78 2.78 4.72 1.64
N ARG A 79 2.70 3.65 2.45
CA ARG A 79 1.84 3.60 3.64
C ARG A 79 2.31 4.58 4.71
N ASP A 80 3.62 4.63 4.97
CA ASP A 80 4.21 5.56 5.94
C ASP A 80 4.01 7.02 5.51
N GLU A 81 4.15 7.30 4.21
CA GLU A 81 3.85 8.61 3.62
C GLU A 81 2.36 8.97 3.77
N ARG A 82 1.44 8.03 3.50
CA ARG A 82 0.01 8.25 3.66
C ARG A 82 -0.37 8.58 5.10
N VAL A 83 0.12 7.79 6.06
CA VAL A 83 -0.12 8.01 7.50
C VAL A 83 0.43 9.37 7.95
N ARG A 84 1.60 9.77 7.45
CA ARG A 84 2.16 11.10 7.74
C ARG A 84 1.27 12.21 7.19
N LEU A 85 0.88 12.14 5.91
CA LEU A 85 0.02 13.16 5.30
C LEU A 85 -1.37 13.23 5.96
N GLU A 86 -1.95 12.11 6.36
CA GLU A 86 -3.21 12.09 7.12
C GLU A 86 -3.06 12.81 8.46
N ARG A 87 -1.98 12.56 9.20
CA ARG A 87 -1.70 13.27 10.47
C ARG A 87 -1.50 14.77 10.26
N ASP A 88 -0.75 15.14 9.23
CA ASP A 88 -0.50 16.55 8.91
C ASP A 88 -1.82 17.25 8.53
N ARG A 89 -2.69 16.56 7.78
CA ARG A 89 -4.00 17.04 7.35
C ARG A 89 -4.96 17.22 8.53
N ASP A 90 -4.99 16.25 9.45
CA ASP A 90 -5.80 16.35 10.67
C ASP A 90 -5.32 17.50 11.56
N ALA A 91 -3.99 17.71 11.66
CA ALA A 91 -3.42 18.85 12.37
C ALA A 91 -3.79 20.19 11.70
N ALA A 92 -3.76 20.28 10.36
CA ALA A 92 -4.17 21.46 9.63
C ALA A 92 -5.66 21.77 9.84
N LEU A 93 -6.54 20.76 9.78
CA LEU A 93 -7.96 20.95 10.10
C LEU A 93 -8.19 21.42 11.53
N ALA A 94 -7.44 20.89 12.50
CA ALA A 94 -7.53 21.37 13.88
C ALA A 94 -7.15 22.86 13.99
N ARG A 95 -6.17 23.33 13.20
CA ARG A 95 -5.84 24.76 13.11
C ARG A 95 -6.96 25.59 12.49
N VAL A 96 -7.62 25.08 11.44
CA VAL A 96 -8.80 25.74 10.84
C VAL A 96 -9.90 25.92 11.88
N GLU A 97 -10.24 24.87 12.62
CA GLU A 97 -11.28 24.92 13.65
C GLU A 97 -10.90 25.85 14.80
N ALA A 98 -9.63 25.84 15.24
CA ALA A 98 -9.15 26.78 16.25
C ALA A 98 -9.24 28.23 15.78
N ALA A 99 -8.87 28.52 14.52
CA ALA A 99 -8.96 29.86 13.96
C ALA A 99 -10.41 30.34 13.79
N ARG A 100 -11.34 29.43 13.48
CA ARG A 100 -12.79 29.73 13.47
C ARG A 100 -13.29 30.11 14.86
N ALA A 101 -12.95 29.30 15.87
CA ALA A 101 -13.31 29.59 17.25
C ALA A 101 -12.70 30.91 17.77
N GLU A 102 -11.48 31.24 17.35
CA GLU A 102 -10.82 32.52 17.65
C GLU A 102 -11.62 33.70 17.07
N ILE A 103 -11.97 33.63 15.78
CA ILE A 103 -12.76 34.68 15.11
C ILE A 103 -14.14 34.85 15.77
N ASP A 104 -14.81 33.75 16.12
CA ASP A 104 -16.11 33.81 16.80
C ASP A 104 -15.99 34.44 18.20
N GLY A 105 -14.93 34.11 18.94
CA GLY A 105 -14.62 34.71 20.23
C GLY A 105 -14.32 36.21 20.12
N LEU A 106 -13.54 36.61 19.11
CA LEU A 106 -13.25 38.02 18.83
C LEU A 106 -14.52 38.78 18.47
N ALA A 107 -15.41 38.21 17.65
CA ALA A 107 -16.68 38.84 17.30
C ALA A 107 -17.54 39.11 18.55
N ALA A 108 -17.55 38.18 19.51
CA ALA A 108 -18.25 38.39 20.78
C ALA A 108 -17.63 39.51 21.63
N ILE A 109 -16.29 39.59 21.70
CA ILE A 109 -15.57 40.67 22.40
C ILE A 109 -15.85 42.03 21.75
N VAL A 110 -15.76 42.12 20.43
CA VAL A 110 -16.04 43.34 19.66
C VAL A 110 -17.48 43.81 19.92
N ALA A 111 -18.46 42.90 19.89
CA ALA A 111 -19.85 43.22 20.17
C ALA A 111 -20.05 43.78 21.60
N ALA A 112 -19.41 43.16 22.60
CA ALA A 112 -19.46 43.63 23.98
C ALA A 112 -18.79 45.00 24.16
N ALA A 113 -17.61 45.20 23.56
CA ALA A 113 -16.88 46.46 23.61
C ALA A 113 -17.69 47.61 22.97
N LEU A 114 -18.32 47.35 21.81
CA LEU A 114 -19.22 48.28 21.14
C LEU A 114 -20.44 48.63 22.00
N HIS A 115 -21.02 47.65 22.68
CA HIS A 115 -22.13 47.87 23.59
C HIS A 115 -21.73 48.78 24.76
N ASP A 116 -20.62 48.49 25.42
CA ASP A 116 -20.12 49.28 26.55
C ASP A 116 -19.78 50.72 26.13
N MET A 117 -19.15 50.89 24.96
CA MET A 117 -18.89 52.21 24.38
C MET A 117 -20.18 52.98 24.11
N ALA A 118 -21.21 52.33 23.55
CA ALA A 118 -22.51 52.95 23.30
C ALA A 118 -23.21 53.38 24.61
N VAL A 119 -23.18 52.53 25.63
CA VAL A 119 -23.70 52.87 26.98
C VAL A 119 -22.92 54.04 27.58
N GLY A 120 -21.59 54.03 27.51
CA GLY A 120 -20.74 55.11 28.01
C GLY A 120 -21.00 56.44 27.29
N ALA A 121 -21.21 56.41 25.98
CA ALA A 121 -21.58 57.59 25.19
C ALA A 121 -22.96 58.15 25.60
N SER A 122 -23.95 57.27 25.82
CA SER A 122 -25.30 57.69 26.26
C SER A 122 -25.31 58.39 27.62
N ARG A 123 -24.32 58.10 28.48
CA ARG A 123 -24.16 58.69 29.81
C ARG A 123 -23.25 59.92 29.82
N GLY A 124 -22.77 60.38 28.66
CA GLY A 124 -21.82 61.51 28.57
C GLY A 124 -20.40 61.17 29.07
N THR A 125 -20.08 59.89 29.22
CA THR A 125 -18.78 59.38 29.69
C THR A 125 -17.90 58.85 28.54
N ALA A 126 -18.16 59.30 27.31
CA ALA A 126 -17.43 58.85 26.14
C ALA A 126 -15.91 59.06 26.32
N VAL A 127 -15.14 57.98 26.14
CA VAL A 127 -13.69 57.98 26.33
C VAL A 127 -13.02 58.50 25.05
N ASN A 128 -12.08 59.45 25.18
CA ASN A 128 -11.31 60.01 24.05
C ASN A 128 -10.46 58.98 23.27
N ALA A 129 -10.36 57.73 23.74
CA ALA A 129 -9.54 56.67 23.15
C ALA A 129 -10.33 55.62 22.32
N ALA A 130 -11.65 55.76 22.19
CA ALA A 130 -12.50 54.74 21.55
C ALA A 130 -12.06 54.36 20.12
N GLY A 131 -11.63 55.34 19.31
CA GLY A 131 -11.17 55.08 17.94
C GLY A 131 -9.87 54.27 17.88
N ALA A 132 -8.96 54.46 18.82
CA ALA A 132 -7.72 53.69 18.89
C ALA A 132 -7.98 52.24 19.32
N GLN A 133 -8.91 52.04 20.25
CA GLN A 133 -9.33 50.70 20.71
C GLN A 133 -10.05 49.91 19.62
N LEU A 134 -10.90 50.57 18.82
CA LEU A 134 -11.53 49.97 17.64
C LEU A 134 -10.50 49.57 16.59
N ALA A 135 -9.53 50.43 16.27
CA ALA A 135 -8.49 50.12 15.30
C ALA A 135 -7.60 48.94 15.74
N GLU A 136 -7.33 48.80 17.05
CA GLU A 136 -6.62 47.65 17.60
C GLU A 136 -7.42 46.35 17.45
N LEU A 137 -8.74 46.40 17.69
CA LEU A 137 -9.62 45.24 17.48
C LEU A 137 -9.71 44.84 16.00
N ASP A 138 -9.82 45.81 15.08
CA ASP A 138 -9.84 45.57 13.64
C ASP A 138 -8.54 44.88 13.17
N GLU A 139 -7.39 45.30 13.67
CA GLU A 139 -6.09 44.69 13.37
C GLU A 139 -6.01 43.25 13.88
N ILE A 140 -6.46 43.00 15.12
CA ILE A 140 -6.50 41.65 15.69
C ILE A 140 -7.44 40.74 14.87
N GLU A 141 -8.61 41.24 14.46
CA GLU A 141 -9.55 40.50 13.62
C GLU A 141 -8.96 40.18 12.25
N ALA A 142 -8.30 41.16 11.61
CA ALA A 142 -7.62 40.97 10.33
C ALA A 142 -6.53 39.90 10.41
N GLN A 143 -5.74 39.89 11.47
CA GLN A 143 -4.72 38.87 11.71
C GLN A 143 -5.33 37.47 11.95
N ALA A 144 -6.43 37.38 12.70
CA ALA A 144 -7.13 36.12 12.92
C ALA A 144 -7.72 35.56 11.61
N ARG A 145 -8.28 36.43 10.76
CA ARG A 145 -8.76 36.05 9.42
C ARG A 145 -7.64 35.56 8.51
N ALA A 146 -6.48 36.23 8.54
CA ALA A 146 -5.31 35.79 7.78
C ALA A 146 -4.85 34.39 8.24
N ARG A 147 -4.72 34.16 9.55
CA ARG A 147 -4.38 32.84 10.11
C ARG A 147 -5.36 31.75 9.67
N ARG A 148 -6.66 32.05 9.60
CA ARG A 148 -7.67 31.09 9.12
C ARG A 148 -7.44 30.75 7.65
N ILE A 149 -7.22 31.74 6.80
CA ILE A 149 -6.97 31.53 5.37
C ILE A 149 -5.72 30.66 5.17
N ASP A 150 -4.64 30.96 5.89
CA ASP A 150 -3.41 30.17 5.80
C ASP A 150 -3.66 28.70 6.21
N ALA A 151 -4.41 28.47 7.30
CA ALA A 151 -4.75 27.12 7.74
C ALA A 151 -5.67 26.38 6.74
N GLU A 152 -6.59 27.09 6.08
CA GLU A 152 -7.47 26.52 5.05
C GLU A 152 -6.67 26.12 3.80
N LEU A 153 -5.74 26.98 3.35
CA LEU A 153 -4.85 26.68 2.23
C LEU A 153 -3.93 25.47 2.52
N ASP A 154 -3.35 25.41 3.73
CA ASP A 154 -2.56 24.26 4.19
C ASP A 154 -3.36 22.95 4.11
N ALA A 155 -4.60 22.97 4.60
CA ALA A 155 -5.47 21.80 4.59
C ALA A 155 -5.82 21.35 3.16
N GLU A 156 -6.11 22.30 2.27
CA GLU A 156 -6.35 22.00 0.86
C GLU A 156 -5.13 21.41 0.16
N ASP A 157 -3.94 21.94 0.43
CA ASP A 157 -2.69 21.43 -0.16
C ASP A 157 -2.40 19.99 0.28
N LEU A 158 -2.70 19.67 1.53
CA LEU A 158 -2.59 18.32 2.08
C LEU A 158 -3.64 17.38 1.49
N ASP A 159 -4.90 17.83 1.32
CA ASP A 159 -5.93 17.04 0.63
C ASP A 159 -5.52 16.75 -0.82
N ARG A 160 -4.96 17.73 -1.55
CA ARG A 160 -4.41 17.53 -2.90
C ARG A 160 -3.22 16.56 -2.89
N ALA A 161 -2.37 16.60 -1.86
CA ALA A 161 -1.23 15.68 -1.73
C ALA A 161 -1.69 14.24 -1.47
N LEU A 162 -2.67 14.06 -0.59
CA LEU A 162 -3.32 12.76 -0.35
C LEU A 162 -3.96 12.21 -1.62
N ALA A 163 -4.72 13.02 -2.36
CA ALA A 163 -5.33 12.59 -3.62
C ALA A 163 -4.28 12.14 -4.66
N ARG A 164 -3.15 12.86 -4.78
CA ARG A 164 -2.04 12.46 -5.65
C ARG A 164 -1.40 11.14 -5.20
N LEU A 165 -1.26 10.94 -3.89
CA LEU A 165 -0.72 9.71 -3.33
C LEU A 165 -1.67 8.52 -3.57
N ASP A 166 -2.97 8.69 -3.32
CA ASP A 166 -3.97 7.67 -3.56
C ASP A 166 -4.04 7.30 -5.05
N ALA A 167 -3.88 8.27 -5.96
CA ALA A 167 -3.75 8.01 -7.39
C ALA A 167 -2.48 7.19 -7.72
N ARG A 168 -1.33 7.50 -7.09
CA ARG A 168 -0.08 6.73 -7.24
C ARG A 168 -0.23 5.29 -6.74
N ILE A 169 -0.86 5.11 -5.57
CA ILE A 169 -1.14 3.79 -5.00
C ILE A 169 -2.08 3.01 -5.92
N SER A 170 -3.17 3.64 -6.36
CA SER A 170 -4.15 3.02 -7.26
C SER A 170 -3.53 2.63 -8.60
N ALA A 171 -2.66 3.46 -9.16
CA ALA A 171 -1.93 3.12 -10.38
C ALA A 171 -0.98 1.93 -10.16
N ALA A 172 -0.25 1.90 -9.05
CA ALA A 172 0.61 0.77 -8.69
C ALA A 172 -0.18 -0.53 -8.47
N ASP A 173 -1.38 -0.44 -7.90
CA ASP A 173 -2.26 -1.59 -7.66
C ASP A 173 -3.01 -2.05 -8.93
N ALA A 174 -3.43 -1.11 -9.78
CA ALA A 174 -4.16 -1.39 -11.03
C ALA A 174 -3.26 -1.94 -12.13
N GLU A 175 -1.97 -1.58 -12.13
CA GLU A 175 -1.09 -1.91 -13.25
C GLU A 175 -0.64 -3.37 -13.26
N SER A 176 -0.69 -4.12 -12.15
CA SER A 176 -0.55 -5.57 -12.26
C SER A 176 -0.91 -6.37 -11.00
N VAL A 177 -1.93 -7.18 -11.20
CA VAL A 177 -2.16 -8.38 -10.41
C VAL A 177 -1.58 -9.54 -11.19
N ASP A 178 -0.38 -9.97 -10.81
CA ASP A 178 0.20 -11.18 -11.39
C ASP A 178 -0.51 -12.36 -10.74
N GLU A 179 -1.20 -13.18 -11.53
CA GLU A 179 -1.65 -14.46 -11.02
C GLU A 179 -0.39 -15.28 -10.71
N ALA A 180 -0.22 -15.62 -9.46
CA ALA A 180 0.89 -16.44 -9.00
C ALA A 180 0.35 -17.74 -8.44
N ALA A 181 1.20 -18.75 -8.41
CA ALA A 181 0.90 -19.98 -7.70
C ALA A 181 2.06 -20.42 -6.82
N ARG A 182 1.72 -21.19 -5.80
CA ARG A 182 2.65 -21.90 -4.93
C ARG A 182 2.27 -23.37 -4.87
N LEU A 183 3.27 -24.23 -4.69
CA LEU A 183 3.04 -25.63 -4.41
C LEU A 183 3.13 -25.86 -2.91
N ILE A 184 2.14 -26.58 -2.37
CA ILE A 184 2.19 -27.06 -0.99
C ILE A 184 2.41 -28.56 -1.04
N VAL A 185 3.47 -29.00 -0.37
CA VAL A 185 3.82 -30.42 -0.27
C VAL A 185 3.86 -30.80 1.19
N ASP A 186 2.96 -31.69 1.57
CA ASP A 186 2.92 -32.24 2.92
C ASP A 186 3.73 -33.55 2.91
N VAL A 187 4.75 -33.65 3.77
CA VAL A 187 5.65 -34.81 3.88
C VAL A 187 5.70 -35.33 5.32
N ILE A 188 6.07 -36.59 5.50
CA ILE A 188 6.33 -37.19 6.80
C ILE A 188 7.71 -37.87 6.81
N ALA A 189 8.53 -37.53 7.80
CA ALA A 189 9.84 -38.15 8.02
C ALA A 189 9.80 -38.97 9.32
N ASP A 190 10.26 -40.22 9.27
CA ASP A 190 10.26 -41.09 10.46
C ASP A 190 11.34 -40.69 11.47
N GLN A 191 12.41 -40.03 11.00
CA GLN A 191 13.54 -39.53 11.80
C GLN A 191 14.01 -38.18 11.26
N ALA A 192 14.80 -37.45 12.06
CA ALA A 192 15.42 -36.21 11.60
C ALA A 192 16.41 -36.51 10.47
N THR A 193 16.25 -35.85 9.32
CA THR A 193 17.00 -36.18 8.11
C THR A 193 16.98 -35.03 7.10
N ASP A 194 17.93 -35.04 6.17
CA ASP A 194 17.91 -34.17 4.99
C ASP A 194 17.03 -34.79 3.91
N ILE A 195 16.01 -34.04 3.48
CA ILE A 195 15.12 -34.48 2.43
C ILE A 195 15.46 -33.84 1.09
N VAL A 196 15.24 -34.59 0.01
CA VAL A 196 15.30 -34.06 -1.36
C VAL A 196 13.94 -34.29 -2.01
N LEU A 197 13.22 -33.20 -2.21
CA LEU A 197 11.93 -33.17 -2.88
C LEU A 197 12.12 -32.95 -4.37
N THR A 198 11.56 -33.83 -5.20
CA THR A 198 11.51 -33.72 -6.66
C THR A 198 10.06 -33.57 -7.09
N ILE A 199 9.77 -32.50 -7.82
CA ILE A 199 8.41 -32.15 -8.23
C ILE A 199 8.36 -32.00 -9.74
N GLY A 200 7.36 -32.65 -10.36
CA GLY A 200 7.06 -32.53 -11.79
C GLY A 200 5.70 -31.89 -12.01
N TYR A 201 5.58 -30.99 -12.98
CA TYR A 201 4.29 -30.46 -13.45
C TYR A 201 4.39 -29.98 -14.90
N VAL A 202 3.24 -29.86 -15.57
CA VAL A 202 3.12 -29.35 -16.93
C VAL A 202 2.58 -27.93 -16.92
N VAL A 203 3.17 -27.08 -17.76
CA VAL A 203 2.70 -25.72 -18.06
C VAL A 203 2.25 -25.69 -19.51
N PRO A 204 0.95 -25.48 -19.80
CA PRO A 204 0.44 -25.38 -21.17
C PRO A 204 0.87 -24.05 -21.81
N GLY A 205 0.84 -23.97 -23.14
CA GLY A 205 1.15 -22.76 -23.89
C GLY A 205 2.63 -22.35 -23.90
N ALA A 206 3.49 -23.10 -23.18
CA ALA A 206 4.93 -22.97 -23.29
C ALA A 206 5.38 -23.67 -24.57
N ALA A 207 5.49 -22.91 -25.66
CA ALA A 207 5.84 -23.42 -26.99
C ALA A 207 7.29 -23.08 -27.36
N TRP A 208 7.97 -24.03 -27.99
CA TRP A 208 9.22 -23.78 -28.70
C TRP A 208 8.92 -23.48 -30.16
N ARG A 209 9.37 -22.31 -30.67
CA ARG A 209 9.22 -21.92 -32.07
C ARG A 209 10.59 -21.87 -32.76
N PRO A 210 11.13 -23.01 -33.23
CA PRO A 210 12.39 -23.03 -33.96
C PRO A 210 12.27 -22.27 -35.29
N TYR A 211 13.34 -21.56 -35.67
CA TYR A 211 13.42 -20.87 -36.96
C TYR A 211 13.63 -21.84 -38.15
N HIS A 212 14.14 -23.05 -37.89
CA HIS A 212 14.41 -24.04 -38.92
C HIS A 212 13.17 -24.87 -39.24
N ARG A 213 12.95 -25.12 -40.53
CA ARG A 213 11.86 -25.96 -41.05
C ARG A 213 12.38 -27.38 -41.26
N ALA A 214 11.77 -28.37 -40.62
CA ALA A 214 12.06 -29.77 -40.94
C ALA A 214 11.57 -30.07 -42.36
N VAL A 215 12.44 -30.68 -43.18
CA VAL A 215 12.13 -31.14 -44.53
C VAL A 215 12.37 -32.65 -44.53
N LEU A 216 11.39 -33.44 -44.98
CA LEU A 216 11.56 -34.88 -45.16
C LEU A 216 12.27 -35.09 -46.50
N SER A 217 13.45 -35.71 -46.46
CA SER A 217 14.17 -36.25 -47.63
C SER A 217 13.86 -37.72 -47.81
#